data_AF-D2AWT8-F1
#
_entry.id   AF-D2AWT8-F1
#
_cell.length_a   1.000
_cell.length_b   1.000
_cell.length_c   1.000
_cell.angle_alpha   90.00
_cell.angle_beta   90.00
_cell.angle_gamma   90.00
#
_symmetry.space_group_name_H-M   'P 1'
#
loop_
_entity.id
_entity.type
_entity.pdbx_description
1 polymer ?
#
loop_
_entity_poly.entity_id
_entity_poly.type
_entity_poly.pdbx_seq_one_letter_code
_entity_poly.pdbx_strand_id
1 'polypeptide(L)'
;MTGRDAAHGERDTTALARWVTGLFAPQVLVIALPPAVGLVADGWPGAGWGLVASALCGGIPAGVILAGVRSGRLDSHHLVDRASRTKPLLVAVMAVLVTLVLLASLGAPRLLVATVTAMLAALALTVPITLRWKISFHAAVSAGTVVVLAQVLPAAPTLVAGMLIVATVCWARVRLRHHTPAQVAAGAVVGAGSAWAALSAFGL
;
A
#
# COMPACT_ATOMS: atom_id res chain seq x y z
N MET A 1 -33.00 -12.13 20.01
CA MET A 1 -32.36 -11.82 18.71
C MET A 1 -32.75 -12.90 17.73
N THR A 2 -33.53 -12.56 16.70
CA THR A 2 -34.03 -13.54 15.73
C THR A 2 -32.94 -13.83 14.69
N GLY A 3 -32.97 -14.99 14.03
CA GLY A 3 -31.99 -15.34 12.98
C GLY A 3 -31.96 -14.34 11.80
N ARG A 4 -33.03 -13.55 11.62
CA ARG A 4 -33.14 -12.50 10.60
C ARG A 4 -32.31 -11.25 10.96
N ASP A 5 -32.23 -10.90 12.24
CA ASP A 5 -31.43 -9.77 12.73
C ASP A 5 -29.93 -10.07 12.63
N ALA A 6 -29.53 -11.29 12.97
CA ALA A 6 -28.15 -11.77 12.82
C ALA A 6 -27.69 -11.76 11.35
N ALA A 7 -28.55 -12.20 10.43
CA ALA A 7 -28.25 -12.20 9.00
C ALA A 7 -28.15 -10.79 8.38
N HIS A 8 -28.87 -9.79 8.91
CA HIS A 8 -28.69 -8.39 8.50
C HIS A 8 -27.38 -7.83 9.02
N GLY A 9 -27.06 -8.03 10.31
CA GLY A 9 -25.78 -7.58 10.88
C GLY A 9 -24.54 -8.21 10.21
N GLU A 10 -24.62 -9.47 9.79
CA GLU A 10 -23.53 -10.11 9.03
C GLU A 10 -23.35 -9.51 7.62
N ARG A 11 -24.44 -9.14 6.96
CA ARG A 11 -24.39 -8.49 5.64
C ARG A 11 -23.81 -7.08 5.74
N ASP A 12 -24.22 -6.32 6.74
CA ASP A 12 -23.74 -4.94 6.96
C ASP A 12 -22.24 -4.91 7.30
N THR A 13 -21.80 -5.78 8.21
CA THR A 13 -20.37 -5.91 8.56
C THR A 13 -19.51 -6.34 7.37
N THR A 14 -20.04 -7.21 6.50
CA THR A 14 -19.35 -7.63 5.27
C THR A 14 -19.30 -6.51 4.22
N ALA A 15 -20.36 -5.71 4.10
CA ALA A 15 -20.37 -4.51 3.26
C ALA A 15 -19.33 -3.48 3.75
N LEU A 16 -19.28 -3.23 5.06
CA LEU A 16 -18.28 -2.36 5.68
C LEU A 16 -16.85 -2.83 5.40
N ALA A 17 -16.56 -4.13 5.57
CA ALA A 17 -15.23 -4.68 5.31
C ALA A 17 -14.81 -4.51 3.83
N ARG A 18 -15.75 -4.63 2.88
CA ARG A 18 -15.49 -4.34 1.46
C ARG A 18 -15.21 -2.86 1.22
N TRP A 19 -15.96 -1.98 1.84
CA TRP A 19 -15.75 -0.54 1.73
C TRP A 19 -14.38 -0.12 2.29
N VAL A 20 -14.02 -0.58 3.49
CA VAL A 20 -12.69 -0.37 4.10
C VAL A 20 -11.59 -0.91 3.18
N THR A 21 -11.76 -2.12 2.65
CA THR A 21 -10.80 -2.71 1.69
C THR A 21 -10.61 -1.84 0.46
N GLY A 22 -11.70 -1.29 -0.10
CA GLY A 22 -11.63 -0.43 -1.29
C GLY A 22 -10.97 0.90 -1.00
N LEU A 23 -11.35 1.57 0.10
CA LEU A 23 -10.81 2.87 0.50
C LEU A 23 -9.32 2.81 0.80
N PHE A 24 -8.88 1.77 1.51
CA PHE A 24 -7.47 1.55 1.87
C PHE A 24 -6.79 0.52 0.97
N ALA A 25 -7.26 0.39 -0.27
CA ALA A 25 -6.58 -0.44 -1.25
C ALA A 25 -5.14 0.11 -1.46
N PRO A 26 -4.11 -0.75 -1.57
CA PRO A 26 -2.72 -0.33 -1.73
C PRO A 26 -2.53 0.73 -2.83
N GLN A 27 -3.26 0.57 -3.92
CA GLN A 27 -3.24 1.49 -5.05
C GLN A 27 -3.66 2.92 -4.68
N VAL A 28 -4.70 3.07 -3.86
CA VAL A 28 -5.20 4.37 -3.42
C VAL A 28 -4.13 5.07 -2.59
N LEU A 29 -3.52 4.33 -1.66
CA LEU A 29 -2.47 4.87 -0.79
C LEU A 29 -1.20 5.23 -1.57
N VAL A 30 -0.76 4.38 -2.51
CA VAL A 30 0.42 4.64 -3.35
C VAL A 30 0.21 5.83 -4.30
N ILE A 31 -1.03 6.09 -4.73
CA ILE A 31 -1.35 7.28 -5.55
C ILE A 31 -1.49 8.54 -4.70
N ALA A 32 -2.11 8.46 -3.52
CA ALA A 32 -2.45 9.64 -2.72
C ALA A 32 -1.28 10.14 -1.86
N LEU A 33 -0.44 9.24 -1.35
CA LEU A 33 0.63 9.60 -0.42
C LEU A 33 1.73 10.47 -1.04
N PRO A 34 2.28 10.18 -2.24
CA PRO A 34 3.42 10.94 -2.77
C PRO A 34 3.16 12.43 -3.00
N PRO A 35 2.01 12.88 -3.55
CA PRO A 35 1.70 14.30 -3.71
C PRO A 35 1.55 15.01 -2.37
N ALA A 36 0.98 14.35 -1.36
CA ALA A 36 0.87 14.91 -0.02
C ALA A 36 2.24 15.10 0.63
N VAL A 37 3.10 14.08 0.56
CA VAL A 37 4.48 14.15 1.05
C VAL A 37 5.28 15.21 0.30
N GLY A 38 5.17 15.23 -1.02
CA GLY A 38 5.82 16.22 -1.87
C GLY A 38 5.37 17.65 -1.54
N LEU A 39 4.07 17.86 -1.33
CA LEU A 39 3.50 19.15 -0.95
C LEU A 39 4.09 19.66 0.36
N VAL A 40 4.23 18.79 1.37
CA VAL A 40 4.83 19.16 2.66
C VAL A 40 6.33 19.39 2.52
N ALA A 41 7.02 18.62 1.68
CA ALA A 41 8.48 18.70 1.54
C ALA A 41 8.96 19.96 0.80
N ASP A 42 8.21 20.43 -0.22
CA ASP A 42 8.65 21.52 -1.10
C ASP A 42 7.49 22.28 -1.77
N GLY A 43 6.32 22.34 -1.14
CA GLY A 43 5.15 23.03 -1.68
C GLY A 43 4.65 22.45 -3.01
N TRP A 44 4.09 23.30 -3.87
CA TRP A 44 3.52 22.87 -5.16
C TRP A 44 4.53 22.18 -6.10
N PRO A 45 5.80 22.63 -6.23
CA PRO A 45 6.82 21.88 -6.96
C PRO A 45 7.02 20.46 -6.43
N GLY A 46 7.11 20.30 -5.11
CA GLY A 46 7.19 19.00 -4.47
C GLY A 46 5.94 18.14 -4.73
N ALA A 47 4.74 18.73 -4.69
CA ALA A 47 3.51 18.04 -5.07
C ALA A 47 3.55 17.55 -6.53
N GLY A 48 4.14 18.33 -7.44
CA GLY A 48 4.40 17.95 -8.82
C GLY A 48 5.29 16.71 -8.93
N TRP A 49 6.40 16.66 -8.18
CA TRP A 49 7.23 15.46 -8.07
C TRP A 49 6.45 14.27 -7.50
N GLY A 50 5.60 14.52 -6.50
CA GLY A 50 4.71 13.51 -5.94
C GLY A 50 3.73 12.96 -6.98
N LEU A 51 3.15 13.80 -7.85
CA LEU A 51 2.27 13.36 -8.93
C LEU A 51 3.01 12.49 -9.95
N VAL A 52 4.26 12.83 -10.29
CA VAL A 52 5.13 11.98 -11.13
C VAL A 52 5.32 10.62 -10.46
N ALA A 53 5.66 10.60 -9.17
CA ALA A 53 5.82 9.37 -8.41
C ALA A 53 4.52 8.54 -8.37
N SER A 54 3.36 9.17 -8.17
CA SER A 54 2.06 8.49 -8.18
C SER A 54 1.73 7.87 -9.54
N ALA A 55 1.99 8.58 -10.63
CA ALA A 55 1.74 8.10 -11.98
C ALA A 55 2.60 6.87 -12.29
N LEU A 56 3.88 6.90 -11.91
CA LEU A 56 4.81 5.81 -12.19
C LEU A 56 4.63 4.63 -11.21
N CYS A 57 4.66 4.86 -9.90
CA CYS A 57 4.56 3.80 -8.89
C CYS A 57 3.17 3.19 -8.76
N GLY A 58 2.11 4.00 -8.91
CA GLY A 58 0.72 3.55 -8.82
C GLY A 58 0.09 3.38 -10.19
N GLY A 59 0.08 4.45 -11.00
CA GLY A 59 -0.62 4.50 -12.28
C GLY A 59 -0.22 3.39 -13.25
N ILE A 60 1.09 3.15 -13.43
CA ILE A 60 1.59 2.11 -14.33
C ILE A 60 1.12 0.70 -13.88
N PRO A 61 1.36 0.24 -12.64
CA PRO A 61 0.88 -1.07 -12.21
C PRO A 61 -0.64 -1.26 -12.34
N ALA A 62 -1.45 -0.25 -11.99
CA ALA A 62 -2.89 -0.35 -12.18
C ALA A 62 -3.30 -0.38 -13.65
N GLY A 63 -2.64 0.42 -14.50
CA GLY A 63 -2.86 0.40 -15.94
C GLY A 63 -2.60 -0.99 -16.53
N VAL A 64 -1.51 -1.65 -16.12
CA VAL A 64 -1.16 -3.00 -16.54
C VAL A 64 -2.19 -4.03 -16.06
N ILE A 65 -2.64 -3.94 -14.80
CA ILE A 65 -3.70 -4.82 -14.28
C ILE A 65 -4.99 -4.61 -15.06
N LEU A 66 -5.41 -3.36 -15.28
CA LEU A 66 -6.64 -3.02 -16.00
C LEU A 66 -6.59 -3.49 -17.45
N ALA A 67 -5.47 -3.30 -18.15
CA ALA A 67 -5.29 -3.79 -19.51
C ALA A 67 -5.31 -5.33 -19.58
N GLY A 68 -4.71 -6.00 -18.60
CA GLY A 68 -4.76 -7.46 -18.47
C GLY A 68 -6.19 -7.98 -18.28
N VAL A 69 -6.98 -7.31 -17.43
CA VAL A 69 -8.41 -7.65 -17.21
C VAL A 69 -9.22 -7.41 -18.48
N ARG A 70 -9.08 -6.24 -19.13
CA ARG A 70 -9.82 -5.89 -20.35
C ARG A 70 -9.51 -6.80 -21.54
N SER A 71 -8.30 -7.32 -21.62
CA SER A 71 -7.89 -8.24 -22.68
C SER A 71 -8.24 -9.71 -22.39
N GLY A 72 -8.97 -10.00 -21.31
CA GLY A 72 -9.30 -11.37 -20.90
C GLY A 72 -8.10 -12.21 -20.46
N ARG A 73 -6.91 -11.61 -20.34
CA ARG A 73 -5.66 -12.30 -19.96
C ARG A 73 -5.51 -12.44 -18.45
N LEU A 74 -6.18 -11.58 -17.69
CA LEU A 74 -6.32 -11.68 -16.24
C LEU A 74 -7.79 -11.92 -15.94
N ASP A 75 -8.14 -13.15 -15.59
CA ASP A 75 -9.47 -13.47 -15.11
C ASP A 75 -9.73 -12.71 -13.80
N SER A 76 -10.79 -11.90 -13.78
CA SER A 76 -11.22 -11.11 -12.61
C SER A 76 -11.47 -11.99 -11.38
N HIS A 77 -11.76 -13.28 -11.59
CA HIS A 77 -11.98 -14.28 -10.55
C HIS A 77 -10.71 -15.12 -10.21
N HIS A 78 -9.72 -15.24 -11.12
CA HIS A 78 -8.52 -16.09 -10.95
C HIS A 78 -7.22 -15.33 -10.61
N LEU A 79 -7.31 -14.10 -10.08
CA LEU A 79 -6.21 -13.52 -9.28
C LEU A 79 -5.97 -14.29 -7.96
N VAL A 80 -6.60 -15.44 -7.76
CA VAL A 80 -6.35 -16.38 -6.67
C VAL A 80 -5.00 -17.08 -6.82
N ASP A 81 -4.55 -17.33 -8.06
CA ASP A 81 -3.29 -18.02 -8.33
C ASP A 81 -2.05 -17.15 -8.12
N ARG A 82 -1.05 -17.72 -7.44
CA ARG A 82 0.22 -17.04 -7.11
C ARG A 82 0.96 -16.60 -8.37
N ALA A 83 0.95 -17.42 -9.42
CA ALA A 83 1.61 -17.14 -10.69
C ALA A 83 1.03 -15.91 -11.42
N SER A 84 -0.29 -15.71 -11.32
CA SER A 84 -0.99 -14.56 -11.90
C SER A 84 -0.67 -13.23 -11.19
N ARG A 85 -0.17 -13.29 -9.94
CA ARG A 85 0.22 -12.11 -9.16
C ARG A 85 1.67 -11.68 -9.37
N THR A 86 2.55 -12.60 -9.78
CA THR A 86 3.98 -12.31 -9.90
C THR A 86 4.26 -11.24 -10.96
N LYS A 87 3.59 -11.30 -12.13
CA LYS A 87 3.79 -10.30 -13.19
C LYS A 87 3.43 -8.87 -12.76
N PRO A 88 2.22 -8.59 -12.21
CA PRO A 88 1.91 -7.25 -11.68
C PRO A 88 2.89 -6.77 -10.60
N LEU A 89 3.35 -7.67 -9.72
CA LEU A 89 4.29 -7.31 -8.66
C LEU A 89 5.68 -6.95 -9.22
N LEU A 90 6.17 -7.68 -10.22
CA LEU A 90 7.43 -7.35 -10.89
C LEU A 90 7.34 -6.02 -11.63
N VAL A 91 6.22 -5.74 -12.30
CA VAL A 91 5.96 -4.43 -12.92
C VAL A 91 6.00 -3.33 -11.86
N ALA A 92 5.38 -3.53 -10.70
CA ALA A 92 5.42 -2.56 -9.61
C ALA A 92 6.85 -2.33 -9.10
N VAL A 93 7.64 -3.39 -8.89
CA VAL A 93 9.06 -3.28 -8.47
C VAL A 93 9.85 -2.46 -9.48
N MET A 94 9.74 -2.78 -10.78
CA MET A 94 10.46 -2.06 -11.83
C MET A 94 10.02 -0.61 -11.94
N ALA A 95 8.72 -0.33 -11.86
CA ALA A 95 8.20 1.02 -11.91
C ALA A 95 8.68 1.86 -10.71
N VAL A 96 8.66 1.30 -9.50
CA VAL A 96 9.18 1.97 -8.30
C VAL A 96 10.70 2.19 -8.40
N LEU A 97 11.45 1.22 -8.90
CA LEU A 97 12.91 1.36 -9.10
C LEU A 97 13.24 2.48 -10.09
N VAL A 98 12.58 2.52 -11.25
CA VAL A 98 12.75 3.59 -12.25
C VAL A 98 12.37 4.94 -11.66
N THR A 99 11.26 5.01 -10.93
CA THR A 99 10.84 6.24 -10.24
C THR A 99 11.89 6.72 -9.25
N LEU A 100 12.43 5.81 -8.43
CA LEU A 100 13.46 6.14 -7.45
C LEU A 100 14.71 6.74 -8.11
N VAL A 101 15.20 6.10 -9.18
CA VAL A 101 16.35 6.60 -9.94
C VAL A 101 16.07 7.98 -10.55
N LEU A 102 14.88 8.17 -11.12
CA LEU A 102 14.44 9.45 -11.69
C LEU A 102 14.42 10.55 -10.63
N LEU A 103 13.76 10.31 -9.49
CA LEU A 103 13.64 11.29 -8.42
C LEU A 103 15.01 11.65 -7.81
N ALA A 104 15.86 10.65 -7.59
CA ALA A 104 17.19 10.84 -7.02
C ALA A 104 18.14 11.58 -7.98
N SER A 105 18.03 11.34 -9.30
CA SER A 105 18.90 11.98 -10.30
C SER A 105 18.47 13.39 -10.67
N LEU A 106 17.19 13.71 -10.58
CA LEU A 106 16.65 15.02 -10.97
C LEU A 106 16.42 15.98 -9.80
N GLY A 107 16.92 15.65 -8.61
CA GLY A 107 16.91 16.56 -7.46
C GLY A 107 15.53 16.71 -6.81
N ALA A 108 14.69 15.68 -6.81
CA ALA A 108 13.42 15.70 -6.09
C ALA A 108 13.63 15.83 -4.56
N PRO A 109 12.63 16.30 -3.80
CA PRO A 109 12.76 16.50 -2.36
C PRO A 109 13.17 15.21 -1.62
N ARG A 110 14.17 15.32 -0.72
CA ARG A 110 14.74 14.17 0.02
C ARG A 110 13.70 13.28 0.67
N LEU A 111 12.68 13.87 1.29
CA LEU A 111 11.59 13.14 1.95
C LEU A 111 10.76 12.30 0.96
N LEU A 112 10.54 12.81 -0.25
CA LEU A 112 9.85 12.07 -1.30
C LEU A 112 10.71 10.91 -1.83
N VAL A 113 12.02 11.13 -2.01
CA VAL A 113 12.97 10.06 -2.37
C VAL A 113 13.00 8.96 -1.29
N ALA A 114 13.04 9.34 -0.02
CA ALA A 114 12.97 8.41 1.11
C ALA A 114 11.64 7.63 1.13
N THR A 115 10.53 8.29 0.81
CA THR A 115 9.20 7.66 0.70
C THR A 115 9.15 6.61 -0.41
N VAL A 116 9.68 6.91 -1.60
CA VAL A 116 9.74 5.93 -2.69
C VAL A 116 10.74 4.80 -2.39
N THR A 117 11.82 5.10 -1.65
CA THR A 117 12.74 4.06 -1.15
C THR A 117 12.04 3.12 -0.17
N ALA A 118 11.21 3.64 0.74
CA ALA A 118 10.38 2.86 1.64
C ALA A 118 9.41 1.93 0.88
N MET A 119 8.79 2.43 -0.20
CA MET A 119 7.95 1.60 -1.08
C MET A 119 8.75 0.46 -1.72
N LEU A 120 9.95 0.74 -2.22
CA LEU A 120 10.83 -0.26 -2.82
C LEU A 120 11.25 -1.32 -1.79
N ALA A 121 11.66 -0.89 -0.59
CA ALA A 121 12.04 -1.78 0.51
C ALA A 121 10.87 -2.68 0.93
N ALA A 122 9.67 -2.13 1.07
CA ALA A 122 8.47 -2.90 1.37
C ALA A 122 8.18 -3.94 0.28
N LEU A 123 8.29 -3.59 -1.01
CA LEU A 123 8.13 -4.55 -2.11
C LEU A 123 9.22 -5.63 -2.10
N ALA A 124 10.49 -5.24 -1.90
CA ALA A 124 11.63 -6.14 -1.86
C ALA A 124 11.50 -7.21 -0.75
N LEU A 125 10.85 -6.87 0.38
CA LEU A 125 10.57 -7.83 1.45
C LEU A 125 9.27 -8.61 1.22
N THR A 126 8.19 -7.94 0.83
CA THR A 126 6.86 -8.57 0.73
C THR A 126 6.71 -9.50 -0.47
N VAL A 127 7.37 -9.21 -1.60
CA VAL A 127 7.26 -10.05 -2.81
C VAL A 127 7.85 -11.45 -2.59
N PRO A 128 9.11 -11.62 -2.12
CA PRO A 128 9.66 -12.95 -1.84
C PRO A 128 8.82 -13.74 -0.82
N ILE A 129 8.33 -13.06 0.22
CA ILE A 129 7.44 -13.68 1.21
C ILE A 129 6.18 -14.18 0.51
N THR A 130 5.51 -13.35 -0.29
CA THR A 130 4.27 -13.69 -1.02
C THR A 130 4.40 -14.93 -1.88
N LEU A 131 5.57 -15.15 -2.49
CA LEU A 131 5.82 -16.33 -3.32
C LEU A 131 5.71 -17.65 -2.51
N ARG A 132 6.12 -17.62 -1.23
CA ARG A 132 6.11 -18.79 -0.33
C ARG A 132 4.89 -18.81 0.59
N TRP A 133 4.49 -17.67 1.13
CA TRP A 133 3.41 -17.48 2.08
C TRP A 133 2.69 -16.14 1.86
N LYS A 134 1.37 -16.18 1.65
CA LYS A 134 0.55 -15.04 1.20
C LYS A 134 0.42 -13.93 2.27
N ILE A 135 1.44 -13.08 2.41
CA ILE A 135 1.42 -11.87 3.23
C ILE A 135 0.41 -10.83 2.70
N SER A 136 -0.12 -9.99 3.59
CA SER A 136 -1.11 -8.97 3.22
C SER A 136 -0.46 -7.66 2.78
N PHE A 137 -0.52 -7.35 1.47
CA PHE A 137 -0.11 -6.05 0.93
C PHE A 137 -0.93 -4.88 1.47
N HIS A 138 -2.23 -5.08 1.78
CA HIS A 138 -3.06 -4.04 2.39
C HIS A 138 -2.48 -3.64 3.75
N ALA A 139 -2.19 -4.62 4.60
CA ALA A 139 -1.60 -4.35 5.91
C ALA A 139 -0.22 -3.70 5.80
N ALA A 140 0.64 -4.19 4.89
CA ALA A 140 1.98 -3.65 4.70
C ALA A 140 1.97 -2.19 4.21
N VAL A 141 1.20 -1.89 3.15
CA VAL A 141 1.14 -0.54 2.59
C VAL A 141 0.46 0.43 3.55
N SER A 142 -0.62 0.02 4.24
CA SER A 142 -1.26 0.88 5.24
C SER A 142 -0.31 1.19 6.40
N ALA A 143 0.40 0.20 6.94
CA ALA A 143 1.32 0.41 8.05
C ALA A 143 2.53 1.27 7.64
N GLY A 144 3.13 1.03 6.48
CA GLY A 144 4.21 1.87 5.95
C GLY A 144 3.75 3.30 5.68
N THR A 145 2.52 3.48 5.17
CA THR A 145 1.92 4.82 4.96
C THR A 145 1.80 5.59 6.26
N VAL A 146 1.36 4.95 7.35
CA VAL A 146 1.27 5.59 8.67
C VAL A 146 2.64 6.05 9.15
N VAL A 147 3.67 5.23 8.97
CA VAL A 147 5.05 5.59 9.36
C VAL A 147 5.57 6.79 8.55
N VAL A 148 5.31 6.84 7.23
CA VAL A 148 5.66 8.00 6.40
C VAL A 148 4.86 9.24 6.82
N LEU A 149 3.56 9.10 7.09
CA LEU A 149 2.73 10.23 7.53
C LEU A 149 3.19 10.80 8.87
N ALA A 150 3.71 9.97 9.77
CA ALA A 150 4.26 10.42 11.05
C ALA A 150 5.52 11.32 10.90
N GLN A 151 6.11 11.40 9.71
CA GLN A 151 7.21 12.33 9.40
C GLN A 151 6.72 13.72 8.96
N VAL A 152 5.48 13.81 8.45
CA VAL A 152 4.90 15.06 7.91
C VAL A 152 3.79 15.64 8.78
N LEU A 153 3.23 14.81 9.67
CA LEU A 153 2.22 15.17 10.65
C LEU A 153 2.78 14.97 12.07
N PRO A 154 2.15 15.55 13.12
CA PRO A 154 2.58 15.29 14.49
C PRO A 154 2.62 13.78 14.78
N ALA A 155 3.81 13.28 15.12
CA ALA A 155 4.10 11.84 15.09
C ALA A 155 3.19 11.03 16.02
N ALA A 156 3.10 11.41 17.30
CA ALA A 156 2.33 10.67 18.30
C ALA A 156 0.84 10.47 17.95
N PRO A 157 0.05 11.52 17.65
CA PRO A 157 -1.35 11.33 17.27
C PRO A 157 -1.49 10.60 15.92
N THR A 158 -0.57 10.81 14.98
CA THR A 158 -0.58 10.11 13.68
C THR A 158 -0.38 8.61 13.85
N LEU A 159 0.56 8.19 14.69
CA LEU A 159 0.82 6.78 14.99
C LEU A 159 -0.38 6.13 15.70
N VAL A 160 -1.00 6.82 16.66
CA VAL A 160 -2.18 6.30 17.38
C VAL A 160 -3.37 6.14 16.44
N ALA A 161 -3.75 7.19 15.72
CA ALA A 161 -4.87 7.13 14.78
C ALA A 161 -4.58 6.14 13.63
N GLY A 162 -3.36 6.15 13.11
CA GLY A 162 -2.92 5.25 12.06
C GLY A 162 -2.95 3.79 12.48
N MET A 163 -2.59 3.46 13.73
CA MET A 163 -2.67 2.09 14.25
C MET A 163 -4.11 1.58 14.27
N LEU A 164 -5.09 2.42 14.63
CA LEU A 164 -6.52 2.06 14.59
C LEU A 164 -6.99 1.82 13.15
N ILE A 165 -6.54 2.64 12.20
CA ILE A 165 -6.84 2.46 10.77
C ILE A 165 -6.24 1.14 10.28
N VAL A 166 -4.97 0.87 10.57
CA VAL A 166 -4.30 -0.39 10.18
C VAL A 166 -5.00 -1.60 10.79
N ALA A 167 -5.40 -1.53 12.06
CA ALA A 167 -6.18 -2.58 12.71
C ALA A 167 -7.53 -2.81 11.99
N THR A 168 -8.21 -1.75 11.58
CA THR A 168 -9.47 -1.82 10.83
C THR A 168 -9.28 -2.45 9.45
N VAL A 169 -8.19 -2.10 8.74
CA VAL A 169 -7.81 -2.73 7.47
C VAL A 169 -7.54 -4.22 7.69
N CYS A 170 -6.72 -4.58 8.68
CA CYS A 170 -6.41 -5.96 9.03
C CYS A 170 -7.68 -6.78 9.34
N TRP A 171 -8.60 -6.22 10.15
CA TRP A 171 -9.90 -6.82 10.44
C TRP A 171 -10.68 -7.07 9.16
N ALA A 172 -10.79 -6.09 8.26
CA ALA A 172 -11.52 -6.24 7.00
C ALA A 172 -10.95 -7.37 6.14
N ARG A 173 -9.61 -7.50 6.06
CA ARG A 173 -8.94 -8.56 5.29
C ARG A 173 -9.22 -9.96 5.86
N VAL A 174 -9.26 -10.10 7.18
CA VAL A 174 -9.56 -11.37 7.85
C VAL A 174 -11.05 -11.69 7.76
N ARG A 175 -11.94 -10.70 7.96
CA ARG A 175 -13.40 -10.85 7.86
C ARG A 175 -13.83 -11.32 6.48
N LEU A 176 -13.25 -10.76 5.42
CA LEU A 176 -13.47 -11.18 4.04
C LEU A 176 -12.78 -12.50 3.66
N ARG A 177 -12.14 -13.18 4.62
CA ARG A 177 -11.40 -14.44 4.44
C ARG A 177 -10.32 -14.37 3.36
N HIS A 178 -9.79 -13.18 3.11
CA HIS A 178 -8.72 -13.00 2.14
C HIS A 178 -7.35 -13.35 2.72
N HIS A 179 -7.18 -13.20 4.04
CA HIS A 179 -5.95 -13.48 4.78
C HIS A 179 -6.23 -14.01 6.19
N THR A 180 -5.24 -14.66 6.80
CA THR A 180 -5.26 -15.05 8.22
C THR A 180 -4.74 -13.91 9.11
N PRO A 181 -5.00 -13.93 10.43
CA PRO A 181 -4.42 -12.97 11.38
C PRO A 181 -2.90 -12.88 11.30
N ALA A 182 -2.20 -14.02 11.17
CA ALA A 182 -0.75 -14.05 11.03
C ALA A 182 -0.27 -13.32 9.75
N GLN A 183 -0.97 -13.52 8.62
CA GLN A 183 -0.62 -12.89 7.34
C GLN A 183 -0.79 -11.36 7.36
N VAL A 184 -1.81 -10.85 8.06
CA VAL A 184 -2.01 -9.40 8.20
C VAL A 184 -1.05 -8.80 9.22
N ALA A 185 -0.78 -9.48 10.34
CA ALA A 185 0.20 -9.04 11.33
C ALA A 185 1.61 -8.96 10.74
N ALA A 186 2.06 -10.01 10.03
CA ALA A 186 3.34 -10.01 9.34
C ALA A 186 3.41 -8.88 8.29
N GLY A 187 2.32 -8.66 7.54
CA GLY A 187 2.22 -7.55 6.60
C GLY A 187 2.44 -6.20 7.28
N ALA A 188 1.72 -5.92 8.36
CA ALA A 188 1.84 -4.67 9.10
C ALA A 188 3.27 -4.46 9.66
N VAL A 189 3.87 -5.50 10.25
CA VAL A 189 5.25 -5.43 10.78
C VAL A 189 6.28 -5.17 9.68
N VAL A 190 6.22 -5.93 8.58
CA VAL A 190 7.14 -5.74 7.45
C VAL A 190 6.98 -4.35 6.83
N GLY A 191 5.73 -3.89 6.64
CA GLY A 191 5.43 -2.58 6.09
C GLY A 191 5.94 -1.43 6.96
N ALA A 192 5.60 -1.43 8.24
CA ALA A 192 6.07 -0.41 9.19
C ALA A 192 7.60 -0.45 9.36
N GLY A 193 8.17 -1.64 9.54
CA GLY A 193 9.61 -1.81 9.77
C GLY A 193 10.46 -1.41 8.56
N SER A 194 10.05 -1.78 7.35
CA SER A 194 10.75 -1.37 6.13
C SER A 194 10.65 0.12 5.87
N ALA A 195 9.48 0.74 6.11
CA ALA A 195 9.32 2.18 5.99
C ALA A 195 10.18 2.93 7.01
N TRP A 196 10.15 2.52 8.28
CA TRP A 196 10.97 3.11 9.33
C TRP A 196 12.46 3.00 9.00
N ALA A 197 12.94 1.80 8.65
CA ALA A 197 14.35 1.58 8.31
C ALA A 197 14.78 2.41 7.11
N ALA A 198 13.95 2.50 6.06
CA ALA A 198 14.23 3.32 4.89
C ALA A 198 14.30 4.82 5.24
N LEU A 199 13.35 5.34 6.03
CA LEU A 199 13.36 6.74 6.46
C LEU A 199 14.59 7.04 7.33
N SER A 200 14.91 6.17 8.29
CA SER A 200 16.07 6.34 9.17
C SER A 200 17.40 6.29 8.42
N ALA A 201 17.51 5.52 7.32
CA ALA A 201 18.68 5.56 6.44
C ALA A 201 18.86 6.91 5.74
N PHE A 202 17.78 7.69 5.61
CA PHE A 202 17.79 9.08 5.16
C PHE A 202 17.81 10.07 6.33
N GLY A 203 18.12 9.66 7.56
CA GLY A 203 18.16 10.53 8.74
C GLY A 203 16.82 11.21 9.06
N LEU A 204 15.71 10.55 8.71
CA LEU A 204 14.33 10.95 8.99
C LEU A 204 13.71 10.01 10.05
#